data_AF-A0A950HXZ8-F1
#
_entry.id   AF-A0A950HXZ8-F1
#
_cell.length_a   1.000
_cell.length_b   1.000
_cell.length_c   1.000
_cell.angle_alpha   90.00
_cell.angle_beta   90.00
_cell.angle_gamma   90.00
#
_symmetry.space_group_name_H-M   'P 1'
#
loop_
_entity.id
_entity.type
_entity.pdbx_description
1 polymer ?
#
loop_
_entity_poly.entity_id
_entity_poly.type
_entity_poly.pdbx_seq_one_letter_code
_entity_poly.pdbx_strand_id
1 'polypeptide(L)'
;MKLLRLLFAIACLNAAPAFAQSCADPGPVSNRAEKLVAIATGEYQQFVGHRIDAQGRIWKFGNDEVETERLSEPSPDDRYAWRRVWRYWQTLDRHQPGTLEMRRITWAQGLVDDPAQAERSRMTTLREAFAKLPKPGEPGYDAAADEIFREAVIRATISDTPWSAAFISYLMDQAGLSEQEFHYASAHAVYIKPALEQQPGYAYRACDVRHTVPRVGDLICYGRAAEPLRSYADWMAHRDELDGHVKSHCDLIVKVDRAASKLESIGGNVEQSVTWRRLMLDADGHLSTRHLVGANARSLGPNGPVCSADPGCRKSDLNQQYWGLLLQLR
;
A
#
# COMPACT_ATOMS: atom_id res chain seq x y z
N MET A 1 38.37 -46.74 30.88
CA MET A 1 38.22 -45.29 30.59
C MET A 1 36.76 -44.92 30.71
N LYS A 2 36.44 -44.02 31.66
CA LYS A 2 35.09 -43.51 31.93
C LYS A 2 34.68 -42.59 30.78
N LEU A 3 33.52 -42.83 30.14
CA LEU A 3 32.89 -41.82 29.26
C LEU A 3 31.69 -41.21 29.99
N LEU A 4 31.87 -39.93 30.33
CA LEU A 4 30.92 -39.05 30.99
C LEU A 4 29.79 -38.70 30.00
N ARG A 5 28.53 -39.06 30.31
CA ARG A 5 27.37 -38.59 29.55
C ARG A 5 27.03 -37.17 29.99
N LEU A 6 27.33 -36.19 29.15
CA LEU A 6 26.93 -34.79 29.32
C LEU A 6 25.43 -34.68 28.98
N LEU A 7 24.59 -34.52 29.99
CA LEU A 7 23.20 -34.06 29.84
C LEU A 7 23.24 -32.53 29.85
N PHE A 8 23.08 -31.88 28.70
CA PHE A 8 22.76 -30.45 28.65
C PHE A 8 21.30 -30.28 28.28
N ALA A 9 20.56 -29.69 29.21
CA ALA A 9 19.14 -29.42 29.12
C ALA A 9 18.86 -28.46 27.95
N ILE A 10 17.95 -28.87 27.07
CA ILE A 10 17.33 -27.98 26.10
C ILE A 10 16.44 -27.04 26.90
N ALA A 11 16.89 -25.80 27.10
CA ALA A 11 16.04 -24.74 27.59
C ALA A 11 15.02 -24.40 26.49
N CYS A 12 13.83 -24.98 26.58
CA CYS A 12 12.68 -24.52 25.81
C CYS A 12 12.37 -23.08 26.24
N LEU A 13 12.80 -22.10 25.46
CA LEU A 13 12.16 -20.78 25.49
C LEU A 13 10.70 -21.00 25.09
N ASN A 14 9.80 -20.98 26.07
CA ASN A 14 8.38 -20.82 25.81
C ASN A 14 8.17 -19.44 25.19
N ALA A 15 8.21 -19.37 23.86
CA ALA A 15 7.54 -18.29 23.15
C ALA A 15 6.06 -18.40 23.53
N ALA A 16 5.58 -17.48 24.37
CA ALA A 16 4.15 -17.33 24.58
C ALA A 16 3.51 -17.18 23.20
N PRO A 17 2.44 -17.94 22.87
CA PRO A 17 1.76 -17.74 21.60
C PRO A 17 1.36 -16.26 21.55
N ALA A 18 1.70 -15.56 20.47
CA ALA A 18 1.20 -14.21 20.23
C ALA A 18 -0.32 -14.32 20.15
N PHE A 19 -0.99 -14.14 21.30
CA PHE A 19 -2.42 -14.26 21.43
C PHE A 19 -3.09 -13.23 20.51
N ALA A 20 -4.27 -13.59 20.00
CA ALA A 20 -5.13 -12.66 19.26
C ALA A 20 -5.28 -11.35 20.04
N GLN A 21 -4.70 -10.26 19.54
CA GLN A 21 -4.79 -8.96 20.17
C GLN A 21 -6.06 -8.26 19.69
N SER A 22 -7.11 -8.32 20.51
CA SER A 22 -8.23 -7.40 20.39
C SER A 22 -7.82 -6.06 21.00
N CYS A 23 -8.05 -4.97 20.27
CA CYS A 23 -7.91 -3.64 20.83
C CYS A 23 -9.26 -3.10 21.31
N ALA A 24 -9.28 -2.52 22.50
CA ALA A 24 -10.45 -1.85 23.04
C ALA A 24 -10.91 -0.71 22.11
N ASP A 25 -12.20 -0.42 22.13
CA ASP A 25 -12.78 0.68 21.36
C ASP A 25 -12.28 2.04 21.88
N PRO A 26 -11.59 2.88 21.07
CA PRO A 26 -11.16 4.21 21.50
C PRO A 26 -12.29 5.25 21.72
N GLY A 27 -13.57 4.88 21.58
CA GLY A 27 -14.71 5.79 21.79
C GLY A 27 -15.34 6.34 20.48
N PRO A 28 -15.88 7.57 20.43
CA PRO A 28 -16.45 8.13 19.20
C PRO A 28 -15.38 8.39 18.12
N VAL A 29 -15.80 8.54 16.86
CA VAL A 29 -14.91 8.96 15.75
C VAL A 29 -14.30 10.32 16.09
N SER A 30 -12.98 10.44 15.98
CA SER A 30 -12.28 11.68 16.31
C SER A 30 -12.31 12.67 15.14
N ASN A 31 -12.20 13.98 15.42
CA ASN A 31 -12.06 15.00 14.37
C ASN A 31 -10.89 14.72 13.42
N ARG A 32 -9.83 14.05 13.94
CA ARG A 32 -8.69 13.61 13.14
C ARG A 32 -9.08 12.54 12.13
N ALA A 33 -9.87 11.53 12.55
CA ALA A 33 -10.39 10.52 11.65
C ALA A 33 -11.29 11.15 10.57
N GLU A 34 -12.18 12.07 10.93
CA GLU A 34 -13.03 12.79 9.97
C GLU A 34 -12.21 13.57 8.95
N LYS A 35 -11.15 14.26 9.40
CA LYS A 35 -10.23 14.99 8.51
C LYS A 35 -9.52 14.05 7.53
N LEU A 36 -8.98 12.92 8.01
CA LEU A 36 -8.34 11.90 7.16
C LEU A 36 -9.31 11.39 6.08
N VAL A 37 -10.56 11.11 6.47
CA VAL A 37 -11.62 10.64 5.56
C VAL A 37 -11.95 11.68 4.50
N ALA A 38 -12.07 12.95 4.89
CA ALA A 38 -12.35 14.05 3.97
C ALA A 38 -11.23 14.20 2.94
N ILE A 39 -9.97 14.13 3.38
CA ILE A 39 -8.80 14.20 2.49
C ILE A 39 -8.81 13.01 1.53
N ALA A 40 -8.91 11.76 2.01
CA ALA A 40 -8.87 10.58 1.16
C ALA A 40 -10.05 10.52 0.16
N THR A 41 -11.24 10.94 0.60
CA THR A 41 -12.42 11.05 -0.27
C THR A 41 -12.21 12.11 -1.34
N GLY A 42 -11.63 13.26 -0.98
CA GLY A 42 -11.25 14.31 -1.91
C GLY A 42 -10.23 13.83 -2.94
N GLU A 43 -9.20 13.09 -2.51
CA GLU A 43 -8.22 12.48 -3.41
C GLU A 43 -8.87 11.50 -4.38
N TYR A 44 -9.75 10.61 -3.89
CA TYR A 44 -10.49 9.69 -4.73
C TYR A 44 -11.35 10.41 -5.79
N GLN A 45 -12.00 11.50 -5.40
CA GLN A 45 -12.84 12.31 -6.30
C GLN A 45 -12.00 13.02 -7.36
N GLN A 46 -10.92 13.69 -6.96
CA GLN A 46 -10.02 14.39 -7.87
C GLN A 46 -9.34 13.43 -8.84
N PHE A 47 -8.89 12.27 -8.35
CA PHE A 47 -8.28 11.24 -9.18
C PHE A 47 -9.31 10.53 -10.10
N VAL A 48 -10.60 10.66 -9.80
CA VAL A 48 -11.70 9.89 -10.41
C VAL A 48 -11.38 8.40 -10.39
N GLY A 49 -11.02 7.89 -9.22
CA GLY A 49 -10.40 6.58 -9.10
C GLY A 49 -11.33 5.37 -9.24
N HIS A 50 -10.71 4.18 -9.19
CA HIS A 50 -11.38 2.89 -9.35
C HIS A 50 -12.33 2.55 -8.18
N ARG A 51 -13.32 1.68 -8.44
CA ARG A 51 -14.12 1.09 -7.36
C ARG A 51 -14.16 -0.44 -7.42
N ILE A 52 -13.89 -1.06 -6.27
CA ILE A 52 -14.01 -2.50 -6.05
C ILE A 52 -15.23 -2.79 -5.17
N ASP A 53 -16.10 -3.69 -5.62
CA ASP A 53 -17.30 -4.08 -4.88
C ASP A 53 -17.00 -5.10 -3.77
N ALA A 54 -18.01 -5.48 -2.98
CA ALA A 54 -17.85 -6.44 -1.89
C ALA A 54 -17.51 -7.87 -2.34
N GLN A 55 -17.59 -8.14 -3.64
CA GLN A 55 -17.25 -9.41 -4.28
C GLN A 55 -15.85 -9.38 -4.92
N GLY A 56 -15.11 -8.27 -4.74
CA GLY A 56 -13.75 -8.14 -5.28
C GLY A 56 -13.69 -7.79 -6.75
N ARG A 57 -14.79 -7.35 -7.37
CA ARG A 57 -14.82 -6.96 -8.78
C ARG A 57 -14.62 -5.47 -8.90
N ILE A 58 -13.80 -5.05 -9.87
CA ILE A 58 -13.80 -3.65 -10.32
C ILE A 58 -15.15 -3.40 -11.00
N TRP A 59 -15.96 -2.52 -10.43
CA TRP A 59 -17.26 -2.14 -10.99
C TRP A 59 -17.26 -0.72 -11.56
N LYS A 60 -16.23 0.07 -11.25
CA LYS A 60 -15.92 1.33 -11.91
C LYS A 60 -14.43 1.36 -12.22
N PHE A 61 -14.09 1.47 -13.50
CA PHE A 61 -12.76 1.86 -13.94
C PHE A 61 -12.65 3.38 -13.91
N GLY A 62 -11.63 3.86 -13.23
CA GLY A 62 -11.28 5.28 -13.12
C GLY A 62 -9.99 5.56 -13.89
N ASN A 63 -9.32 6.66 -13.55
CA ASN A 63 -8.01 6.94 -14.13
C ASN A 63 -6.92 6.06 -13.49
N ASP A 64 -5.84 5.86 -14.24
CA ASP A 64 -4.63 5.17 -13.81
C ASP A 64 -3.48 6.16 -13.56
N GLU A 65 -2.46 5.72 -12.83
CA GLU A 65 -1.33 6.52 -12.34
C GLU A 65 -0.51 7.26 -13.41
N VAL A 66 -0.59 6.83 -14.66
CA VAL A 66 0.10 7.46 -15.80
C VAL A 66 -0.86 8.17 -16.77
N GLU A 67 -2.14 8.31 -16.42
CA GLU A 67 -3.16 8.89 -17.29
C GLU A 67 -2.79 10.32 -17.72
N THR A 68 -2.84 10.54 -19.02
CA THR A 68 -2.47 11.81 -19.69
C THR A 68 -3.69 12.63 -20.06
N GLU A 69 -4.90 12.09 -19.90
CA GLU A 69 -6.12 12.86 -20.02
C GLU A 69 -6.34 13.79 -18.83
N ARG A 70 -7.00 14.92 -19.11
CA ARG A 70 -7.32 15.93 -18.12
C ARG A 70 -8.43 15.42 -17.19
N LEU A 71 -8.18 15.47 -15.89
CA LEU A 71 -9.15 15.14 -14.85
C LEU A 71 -10.36 16.10 -14.93
N SER A 72 -11.56 15.52 -14.83
CA SER A 72 -12.84 16.19 -15.11
C SER A 72 -13.18 17.33 -14.14
N GLU A 73 -12.59 17.35 -12.93
CA GLU A 73 -12.80 18.36 -11.89
C GLU A 73 -11.44 18.70 -11.23
N PRO A 74 -10.60 19.55 -11.85
CA PRO A 74 -9.24 19.75 -11.41
C PRO A 74 -9.14 20.72 -10.22
N SER A 75 -8.30 20.38 -9.24
CA SER A 75 -7.52 21.40 -8.52
C SER A 75 -6.73 22.21 -9.57
N PRO A 76 -6.61 23.54 -9.46
CA PRO A 76 -5.95 24.38 -10.47
C PRO A 76 -4.58 23.87 -10.93
N ASP A 77 -3.84 23.21 -10.03
CA ASP A 77 -2.42 22.88 -10.18
C ASP A 77 -2.12 21.44 -10.62
N ASP A 78 -3.08 20.50 -10.52
CA ASP A 78 -2.84 19.07 -10.82
C ASP A 78 -3.98 18.47 -11.64
N ARG A 79 -4.03 18.83 -12.92
CA ARG A 79 -5.11 18.40 -13.83
C ARG A 79 -4.91 17.00 -14.44
N TYR A 80 -3.88 16.26 -14.04
CA TYR A 80 -3.55 14.94 -14.60
C TYR A 80 -3.33 13.95 -13.46
N ALA A 81 -3.68 12.68 -13.64
CA ALA A 81 -3.54 11.66 -12.59
C ALA A 81 -2.07 11.51 -12.15
N TRP A 82 -1.14 11.46 -13.11
CA TRP A 82 0.29 11.35 -12.82
C TRP A 82 0.82 12.56 -12.03
N ARG A 83 0.25 13.76 -12.22
CA ARG A 83 0.59 14.96 -11.44
C ARG A 83 0.17 14.81 -9.97
N ARG A 84 -0.99 14.19 -9.71
CA ARG A 84 -1.43 13.86 -8.34
C ARG A 84 -0.47 12.86 -7.69
N VAL A 85 -0.09 11.80 -8.40
CA VAL A 85 0.86 10.82 -7.86
C VAL A 85 2.22 11.47 -7.57
N TRP A 86 2.69 12.33 -8.49
CA TRP A 86 3.90 13.11 -8.29
C TRP A 86 3.81 14.00 -7.05
N ARG A 87 2.66 14.62 -6.79
CA ARG A 87 2.42 15.42 -5.59
C ARG A 87 2.56 14.61 -4.30
N TYR A 88 2.11 13.35 -4.27
CA TYR A 88 2.31 12.49 -3.10
C TYR A 88 3.79 12.26 -2.81
N TRP A 89 4.59 12.04 -3.86
CA TRP A 89 6.04 11.92 -3.72
C TRP A 89 6.70 13.23 -3.30
N GLN A 90 6.26 14.37 -3.82
CA GLN A 90 6.75 15.68 -3.39
C GLN A 90 6.46 15.96 -1.92
N THR A 91 5.28 15.58 -1.44
CA THR A 91 4.96 15.66 -0.02
C THR A 91 5.90 14.79 0.78
N LEU A 92 6.09 13.52 0.40
CA LEU A 92 7.00 12.63 1.11
C LEU A 92 8.44 13.14 1.12
N ASP A 93 8.92 13.75 0.05
CA ASP A 93 10.29 14.28 -0.04
C ASP A 93 10.57 15.43 0.93
N ARG A 94 9.55 16.20 1.31
CA ARG A 94 9.68 17.19 2.39
C ARG A 94 9.97 16.56 3.75
N HIS A 95 9.50 15.33 3.98
CA HIS A 95 9.76 14.55 5.20
C HIS A 95 11.01 13.68 5.08
N GLN A 96 11.29 13.18 3.87
CA GLN A 96 12.45 12.36 3.54
C GLN A 96 13.15 12.88 2.27
N PRO A 97 14.04 13.89 2.40
CA PRO A 97 14.72 14.48 1.25
C PRO A 97 15.51 13.46 0.44
N GLY A 98 15.35 13.52 -0.88
CA GLY A 98 16.01 12.64 -1.85
C GLY A 98 15.15 11.44 -2.28
N THR A 99 13.97 11.25 -1.69
CA THR A 99 13.04 10.18 -2.12
C THR A 99 12.51 10.40 -3.53
N LEU A 100 12.38 11.65 -4.01
CA LEU A 100 12.07 11.97 -5.40
C LEU A 100 13.23 11.68 -6.36
N GLU A 101 14.44 12.07 -5.99
CA GLU A 101 15.61 11.95 -6.86
C GLU A 101 16.05 10.51 -7.07
N MET A 102 15.87 9.67 -6.05
CA MET A 102 16.25 8.26 -6.04
C MET A 102 15.19 7.33 -6.66
N ARG A 103 14.13 7.90 -7.23
CA ARG A 103 13.09 7.14 -7.92
C ARG A 103 13.65 6.37 -9.10
N ARG A 104 13.21 5.11 -9.22
CA ARG A 104 13.77 4.17 -10.19
C ARG A 104 13.13 4.35 -11.55
N ILE A 105 13.94 4.16 -12.58
CA ILE A 105 13.52 4.03 -13.97
C ILE A 105 14.10 2.71 -14.47
N THR A 106 13.24 1.84 -14.98
CA THR A 106 13.60 0.52 -15.50
C THR A 106 13.54 0.56 -17.02
N TRP A 107 14.57 0.06 -17.68
CA TRP A 107 14.65 0.05 -19.15
C TRP A 107 15.51 -1.12 -19.63
N ALA A 108 15.38 -1.51 -20.89
CA ALA A 108 16.21 -2.55 -21.50
C ALA A 108 16.79 -2.07 -22.83
N GLN A 109 18.08 -2.31 -23.05
CA GLN A 109 18.77 -1.91 -24.27
C GLN A 109 18.27 -2.74 -25.46
N GLY A 110 17.97 -2.08 -26.59
CA GLY A 110 17.50 -2.73 -27.82
C GLY A 110 16.04 -3.18 -27.79
N LEU A 111 15.32 -3.02 -26.68
CA LEU A 111 13.94 -3.52 -26.51
C LEU A 111 12.95 -2.92 -27.52
N VAL A 112 13.12 -1.65 -27.88
CA VAL A 112 12.23 -0.96 -28.83
C VAL A 112 12.47 -1.42 -30.27
N ASP A 113 13.72 -1.73 -30.62
CA ASP A 113 14.13 -2.06 -31.99
C ASP A 113 13.94 -3.54 -32.32
N ASP A 114 14.43 -4.44 -31.45
CA ASP A 114 14.26 -5.89 -31.56
C ASP A 114 14.09 -6.53 -30.17
N PRO A 115 12.85 -6.85 -29.75
CA PRO A 115 12.60 -7.42 -28.42
C PRO A 115 13.23 -8.80 -28.23
N ALA A 116 13.55 -9.54 -29.31
CA ALA A 116 14.19 -10.85 -29.21
C ALA A 116 15.68 -10.74 -28.85
N GLN A 117 16.31 -9.61 -29.13
CA GLN A 117 17.72 -9.33 -28.82
C GLN A 117 17.91 -8.40 -27.62
N ALA A 118 16.81 -7.99 -26.98
CA ALA A 118 16.86 -7.09 -25.84
C ALA A 118 17.74 -7.66 -24.72
N GLU A 119 18.63 -6.83 -24.19
CA GLU A 119 19.39 -7.18 -23.01
C GLU A 119 18.50 -7.24 -21.77
N ARG A 120 19.04 -7.76 -20.66
CA ARG A 120 18.35 -7.72 -19.36
C ARG A 120 18.04 -6.28 -18.96
N SER A 121 16.91 -6.10 -18.30
CA SER A 121 16.51 -4.80 -17.75
C SER A 121 17.58 -4.23 -16.82
N ARG A 122 17.84 -2.93 -17.00
CA ARG A 122 18.71 -2.09 -16.20
C ARG A 122 17.86 -1.11 -15.41
N MET A 123 18.44 -0.59 -14.34
CA MET A 123 17.82 0.41 -13.48
C MET A 123 18.71 1.65 -13.40
N THR A 124 18.10 2.82 -13.46
CA THR A 124 18.75 4.11 -13.14
C THR A 124 17.83 4.92 -12.22
N THR A 125 18.29 6.08 -11.75
CA THR A 125 17.48 6.99 -10.93
C THR A 125 17.02 8.21 -11.72
N LEU A 126 15.97 8.89 -11.24
CA LEU A 126 15.50 10.16 -11.80
C LEU A 126 16.64 11.19 -11.88
N ARG A 127 17.44 11.30 -10.81
CA ARG A 127 18.61 12.18 -10.77
C ARG A 127 19.62 11.87 -11.88
N GLU A 128 19.98 10.61 -12.03
CA GLU A 128 20.93 10.17 -13.05
C GLU A 128 20.39 10.37 -14.47
N ALA A 129 19.09 10.15 -14.69
CA ALA A 129 18.44 10.38 -15.97
C ALA A 129 18.46 11.87 -16.33
N PHE A 130 18.08 12.74 -15.39
CA PHE A 130 18.05 14.19 -15.62
C PHE A 130 19.45 14.80 -15.76
N ALA A 131 20.47 14.22 -15.13
CA ALA A 131 21.85 14.68 -15.28
C ALA A 131 22.41 14.53 -16.71
N LYS A 132 21.75 13.74 -17.57
CA LYS A 132 22.16 13.49 -18.96
C LYS A 132 21.53 14.45 -19.97
N LEU A 133 20.58 15.29 -19.55
CA LEU A 133 19.91 16.24 -20.45
C LEU A 133 20.75 17.51 -20.65
N PRO A 134 20.79 18.07 -21.87
CA PRO A 134 21.33 19.41 -22.10
C PRO A 134 20.63 20.42 -21.20
N LYS A 135 21.38 21.38 -20.68
CA LYS A 135 20.85 22.45 -19.81
C LYS A 135 20.59 23.74 -20.59
N PRO A 136 19.73 24.64 -20.07
CA PRO A 136 19.56 25.97 -20.66
C PRO A 136 20.91 26.67 -20.88
N GLY A 137 21.19 27.05 -22.12
CA GLY A 137 22.44 27.70 -22.54
C GLY A 137 23.52 26.76 -23.11
N GLU A 138 23.32 25.45 -23.08
CA GLU A 138 24.22 24.48 -23.71
C GLU A 138 23.85 24.25 -25.20
N PRO A 139 24.81 23.98 -26.09
CA PRO A 139 24.53 23.63 -27.48
C PRO A 139 23.59 22.42 -27.59
N GLY A 140 22.53 22.55 -28.39
CA GLY A 140 21.54 21.50 -28.58
C GLY A 140 20.42 21.46 -27.53
N TYR A 141 20.36 22.41 -26.60
CA TYR A 141 19.21 22.60 -25.73
C TYR A 141 17.98 23.05 -26.53
N ASP A 142 16.87 22.32 -26.37
CA ASP A 142 15.55 22.70 -26.86
C ASP A 142 14.55 22.62 -25.70
N ALA A 143 13.87 23.72 -25.41
CA ALA A 143 12.99 23.83 -24.25
C ALA A 143 11.77 22.91 -24.33
N ALA A 144 11.23 22.68 -25.53
CA ALA A 144 10.08 21.79 -25.71
C ALA A 144 10.50 20.33 -25.53
N ALA A 145 11.65 19.93 -26.08
CA ALA A 145 12.21 18.60 -25.92
C ALA A 145 12.59 18.30 -24.45
N ASP A 146 13.14 19.29 -23.73
CA ASP A 146 13.43 19.18 -22.29
C ASP A 146 12.16 18.89 -21.49
N GLU A 147 11.08 19.65 -21.71
CA GLU A 147 9.79 19.43 -21.04
C GLU A 147 9.20 18.05 -21.35
N ILE A 148 9.16 17.67 -22.63
CA ILE A 148 8.67 16.36 -23.08
C ILE A 148 9.43 15.23 -22.39
N PHE A 149 10.76 15.32 -22.35
CA PHE A 149 11.59 14.29 -21.73
C PHE A 149 11.38 14.22 -20.22
N ARG A 150 11.33 15.37 -19.54
CA ARG A 150 11.10 15.44 -18.09
C ARG A 150 9.77 14.80 -17.71
N GLU A 151 8.69 15.15 -18.41
CA GLU A 151 7.38 14.55 -18.17
C GLU A 151 7.39 13.04 -18.41
N ALA A 152 7.96 12.60 -19.54
CA ALA A 152 8.02 11.17 -19.89
C ALA A 152 8.78 10.35 -18.84
N VAL A 153 9.93 10.86 -18.39
CA VAL A 153 10.73 10.22 -17.36
C VAL A 153 10.00 10.22 -16.01
N ILE A 154 9.36 11.32 -15.61
CA ILE A 154 8.58 11.35 -14.36
C ILE A 154 7.45 10.32 -14.41
N ARG A 155 6.69 10.24 -15.51
CA ARG A 155 5.63 9.22 -15.67
C ARG A 155 6.19 7.80 -15.58
N ALA A 156 7.36 7.53 -16.16
CA ALA A 156 8.03 6.23 -16.02
C ALA A 156 8.38 5.92 -14.55
N THR A 157 8.92 6.89 -13.79
CA THR A 157 9.22 6.68 -12.37
C THR A 157 8.01 6.44 -11.48
N ILE A 158 6.85 6.97 -11.88
CA ILE A 158 5.58 6.73 -11.21
C ILE A 158 5.16 5.29 -11.45
N SER A 159 5.21 4.83 -12.70
CA SER A 159 4.86 3.46 -13.08
C SER A 159 5.80 2.41 -12.48
N ASP A 160 7.10 2.70 -12.45
CA ASP A 160 8.13 1.72 -12.07
C ASP A 160 8.25 1.50 -10.57
N THR A 161 7.60 2.33 -9.74
CA THR A 161 7.75 2.20 -8.29
C THR A 161 6.45 2.47 -7.53
N PRO A 162 5.96 1.50 -6.74
CA PRO A 162 4.70 1.61 -6.01
C PRO A 162 4.59 2.86 -5.13
N TRP A 163 3.42 3.49 -5.12
CA TRP A 163 3.16 4.76 -4.41
C TRP A 163 2.10 4.69 -3.31
N SER A 164 1.59 3.51 -3.00
CA SER A 164 0.62 3.29 -1.90
C SER A 164 1.06 3.88 -0.56
N ALA A 165 2.33 3.73 -0.17
CA ALA A 165 2.82 4.27 1.10
C ALA A 165 3.07 5.79 1.05
N ALA A 166 3.45 6.34 -0.10
CA ALA A 166 3.55 7.78 -0.31
C ALA A 166 2.16 8.44 -0.26
N PHE A 167 1.13 7.75 -0.77
CA PHE A 167 -0.27 8.19 -0.63
C PHE A 167 -0.72 8.24 0.82
N ILE A 168 -0.51 7.17 1.62
CA ILE A 168 -0.83 7.21 3.05
C ILE A 168 -0.04 8.32 3.76
N SER A 169 1.25 8.46 3.48
CA SER A 169 2.09 9.55 3.99
C SER A 169 1.52 10.93 3.64
N TYR A 170 1.04 11.11 2.41
CA TYR A 170 0.34 12.34 1.99
C TYR A 170 -0.91 12.58 2.83
N LEU A 171 -1.77 11.57 3.05
CA LEU A 171 -2.96 11.72 3.88
C LEU A 171 -2.61 12.17 5.31
N MET A 172 -1.55 11.62 5.90
CA MET A 172 -1.11 11.97 7.26
C MET A 172 -0.57 13.41 7.34
N ASP A 173 0.21 13.84 6.35
CA ASP A 173 0.74 15.21 6.27
C ASP A 173 -0.42 16.21 6.12
N GLN A 174 -1.36 15.95 5.22
CA GLN A 174 -2.53 16.82 5.04
C GLN A 174 -3.45 16.83 6.29
N ALA A 175 -3.51 15.72 7.03
CA ALA A 175 -4.20 15.66 8.32
C ALA A 175 -3.46 16.41 9.43
N GLY A 176 -2.17 16.69 9.26
CA GLY A 176 -1.35 17.47 10.19
C GLY A 176 -0.69 16.64 11.28
N LEU A 177 -0.41 15.36 11.02
CA LEU A 177 0.33 14.52 11.95
C LEU A 177 1.80 14.95 11.98
N SER A 178 2.38 15.01 13.18
CA SER A 178 3.82 15.25 13.35
C SER A 178 4.64 13.98 13.10
N GLU A 179 5.97 14.13 12.94
CA GLU A 179 6.93 13.02 12.87
C GLU A 179 6.89 12.11 14.10
N GLN A 180 6.46 12.63 15.26
CA GLN A 180 6.30 11.83 16.47
C GLN A 180 5.04 10.93 16.40
N GLU A 181 4.01 11.39 15.70
CA GLU A 181 2.72 10.72 15.60
C GLU A 181 2.67 9.72 14.44
N PHE A 182 3.47 9.94 13.38
CA PHE A 182 3.55 9.10 12.20
C PHE A 182 4.93 9.18 11.56
N HIS A 183 5.51 8.03 11.20
CA HIS A 183 6.81 7.97 10.53
C HIS A 183 6.58 7.94 9.01
N TYR A 184 6.73 9.08 8.35
CA TYR A 184 6.55 9.21 6.90
C TYR A 184 7.54 8.34 6.15
N ALA A 185 7.09 7.57 5.15
CA ALA A 185 7.97 6.67 4.39
C ALA A 185 7.36 6.20 3.06
N SER A 186 8.21 5.79 2.13
CA SER A 186 7.82 5.13 0.88
C SER A 186 7.47 3.64 1.04
N ALA A 187 7.48 3.11 2.27
CA ALA A 187 7.19 1.71 2.59
C ALA A 187 6.26 1.62 3.81
N HIS A 188 5.19 0.82 3.70
CA HIS A 188 4.18 0.65 4.76
C HIS A 188 4.76 0.09 6.06
N ALA A 189 5.69 -0.87 5.95
CA ALA A 189 6.32 -1.51 7.10
C ALA A 189 6.98 -0.51 8.07
N VAL A 190 7.46 0.64 7.58
CA VAL A 190 8.14 1.68 8.39
C VAL A 190 7.19 2.31 9.42
N TYR A 191 5.92 2.57 9.07
CA TYR A 191 4.94 3.10 10.01
C TYR A 191 4.06 2.03 10.67
N ILE A 192 4.06 0.80 10.15
CA ILE A 192 3.47 -0.34 10.85
C ILE A 192 4.28 -0.70 12.10
N LYS A 193 5.62 -0.68 12.02
CA LYS A 193 6.51 -1.11 13.10
C LYS A 193 6.30 -0.34 14.42
N PRO A 194 6.31 1.01 14.46
CA PRO A 194 6.03 1.76 15.68
C PRO A 194 4.65 1.47 16.29
N ALA A 195 3.65 1.16 15.46
CA ALA A 195 2.31 0.80 15.92
C ALA A 195 2.27 -0.59 16.58
N LEU A 196 3.06 -1.55 16.09
CA LEU A 196 3.25 -2.87 16.71
C LEU A 196 4.06 -2.77 18.02
N GLU A 197 5.07 -1.89 18.04
CA GLU A 197 5.88 -1.59 19.23
C GLU A 197 5.14 -0.74 20.27
N GLN A 198 3.94 -0.26 19.93
CA GLN A 198 3.13 0.64 20.76
C GLN A 198 3.89 1.89 21.20
N GLN A 199 4.70 2.46 20.31
CA GLN A 199 5.57 3.59 20.59
C GLN A 199 4.79 4.73 21.29
N PRO A 200 5.29 5.27 22.42
CA PRO A 200 4.63 6.37 23.13
C PRO A 200 4.45 7.60 22.22
N GLY A 201 3.25 8.18 22.23
CA GLY A 201 2.91 9.35 21.40
C GLY A 201 2.55 9.02 19.94
N TYR A 202 2.69 7.76 19.50
CA TYR A 202 2.31 7.36 18.15
C TYR A 202 0.79 7.38 17.96
N ALA A 203 0.33 7.88 16.81
CA ALA A 203 -1.11 8.04 16.55
C ALA A 203 -1.85 6.70 16.41
N TYR A 204 -1.13 5.63 16.06
CA TYR A 204 -1.70 4.32 15.80
C TYR A 204 -1.21 3.26 16.78
N ARG A 205 -2.07 2.25 17.03
CA ARG A 205 -1.66 0.95 17.60
C ARG A 205 -2.03 -0.17 16.66
N ALA A 206 -1.22 -1.21 16.58
CA ALA A 206 -1.55 -2.39 15.79
C ALA A 206 -2.46 -3.36 16.56
N CYS A 207 -3.45 -3.90 15.86
CA CYS A 207 -4.47 -4.81 16.39
C CYS A 207 -4.71 -5.96 15.40
N ASP A 208 -5.21 -7.12 15.87
CA ASP A 208 -5.64 -8.19 14.97
C ASP A 208 -6.96 -7.79 14.30
N VAL A 209 -6.92 -7.64 12.98
CA VAL A 209 -8.09 -7.25 12.15
C VAL A 209 -9.25 -8.23 12.24
N ARG A 210 -8.99 -9.48 12.65
CA ARG A 210 -10.00 -10.54 12.81
C ARG A 210 -10.68 -10.52 14.18
N HIS A 211 -10.16 -9.73 15.12
CA HIS A 211 -10.62 -9.68 16.51
C HIS A 211 -10.81 -8.25 17.03
N THR A 212 -10.73 -7.26 16.14
CA THR A 212 -10.88 -5.84 16.47
C THR A 212 -11.87 -5.23 15.51
N VAL A 213 -12.91 -4.59 16.03
CA VAL A 213 -13.93 -3.97 15.17
C VAL A 213 -13.33 -2.74 14.49
N PRO A 214 -13.26 -2.71 13.14
CA PRO A 214 -12.66 -1.59 12.42
C PRO A 214 -13.47 -0.32 12.58
N ARG A 215 -12.79 0.83 12.51
CA ARG A 215 -13.39 2.16 12.62
C ARG A 215 -12.94 3.08 11.50
N VAL A 216 -13.74 4.12 11.30
CA VAL A 216 -13.38 5.24 10.43
C VAL A 216 -12.09 5.88 10.95
N GLY A 217 -11.12 6.07 10.07
CA GLY A 217 -9.79 6.62 10.39
C GLY A 217 -8.70 5.58 10.66
N ASP A 218 -9.07 4.31 10.87
CA ASP A 218 -8.09 3.24 11.01
C ASP A 218 -7.43 2.91 9.65
N LEU A 219 -6.21 2.36 9.68
CA LEU A 219 -5.61 1.74 8.50
C LEU A 219 -5.82 0.23 8.54
N ILE A 220 -6.30 -0.36 7.44
CA ILE A 220 -6.40 -1.82 7.29
C ILE A 220 -5.24 -2.30 6.42
N CYS A 221 -4.43 -3.25 6.92
CA CYS A 221 -3.17 -3.61 6.29
C CYS A 221 -3.00 -5.12 6.06
N TYR A 222 -2.24 -5.45 5.01
CA TYR A 222 -1.92 -6.82 4.62
C TYR A 222 -0.47 -6.98 4.16
N GLY A 223 0.06 -8.18 4.34
CA GLY A 223 1.35 -8.58 3.76
C GLY A 223 1.17 -8.93 2.28
N ARG A 224 2.16 -8.63 1.44
CA ARG A 224 2.15 -9.01 0.02
C ARG A 224 3.55 -9.49 -0.37
N ALA A 225 3.74 -10.70 -0.86
CA ALA A 225 5.02 -11.21 -1.39
C ALA A 225 4.80 -12.67 -1.79
N ALA A 226 5.86 -13.34 -2.28
CA ALA A 226 5.89 -14.80 -2.38
C ALA A 226 5.65 -15.46 -1.00
N GLU A 227 6.30 -14.91 0.04
CA GLU A 227 6.12 -15.31 1.44
C GLU A 227 5.55 -14.14 2.27
N PRO A 228 4.23 -13.94 2.27
CA PRO A 228 3.60 -12.83 2.96
C PRO A 228 3.38 -13.13 4.45
N LEU A 229 3.43 -12.09 5.29
CA LEU A 229 2.93 -12.13 6.66
C LEU A 229 1.40 -12.24 6.64
N ARG A 230 0.85 -13.36 7.14
CA ARG A 230 -0.54 -13.78 6.88
C ARG A 230 -1.52 -13.45 8.00
N SER A 231 -1.00 -13.22 9.20
CA SER A 231 -1.79 -13.04 10.41
C SER A 231 -1.11 -12.08 11.37
N TYR A 232 -1.87 -11.51 12.31
CA TYR A 232 -1.33 -10.66 13.38
C TYR A 232 -0.15 -11.32 14.12
N ALA A 233 -0.24 -12.63 14.38
CA ALA A 233 0.84 -13.38 15.02
C ALA A 233 2.12 -13.40 14.18
N ASP A 234 2.02 -13.53 12.85
CA ASP A 234 3.19 -13.47 11.95
C ASP A 234 3.82 -12.08 11.99
N TRP A 235 3.00 -11.04 11.97
CA TRP A 235 3.46 -9.65 12.08
C TRP A 235 4.18 -9.37 13.39
N MET A 236 3.65 -9.88 14.51
CA MET A 236 4.30 -9.77 15.81
C MET A 236 5.60 -10.57 15.89
N ALA A 237 5.63 -11.77 15.30
CA ALA A 237 6.82 -12.63 15.29
C ALA A 237 7.98 -12.01 14.49
N HIS A 238 7.68 -11.30 13.41
CA HIS A 238 8.67 -10.65 12.55
C HIS A 238 8.78 -9.14 12.79
N ARG A 239 8.21 -8.61 13.89
CA ARG A 239 8.13 -7.16 14.12
C ARG A 239 9.50 -6.46 14.06
N ASP A 240 10.54 -7.14 14.57
CA ASP A 240 11.89 -6.57 14.67
C ASP A 240 12.55 -6.51 13.28
N GLU A 241 12.12 -7.36 12.35
CA GLU A 241 12.53 -7.47 10.95
C GLU A 241 11.74 -6.55 10.00
N LEU A 242 10.71 -5.85 10.50
CA LEU A 242 9.93 -4.90 9.70
C LEU A 242 10.77 -3.67 9.35
N ASP A 243 11.54 -3.79 8.29
CA ASP A 243 12.28 -2.71 7.66
C ASP A 243 11.50 -2.13 6.46
N GLY A 244 12.12 -1.22 5.70
CA GLY A 244 11.52 -0.66 4.49
C GLY A 244 11.37 -1.63 3.31
N HIS A 245 11.77 -2.90 3.46
CA HIS A 245 11.75 -3.91 2.40
C HIS A 245 10.61 -4.91 2.55
N VAL A 246 10.08 -5.11 3.75
CA VAL A 246 8.90 -5.96 3.98
C VAL A 246 7.73 -5.43 3.16
N LYS A 247 7.29 -6.26 2.24
CA LYS A 247 6.30 -5.90 1.24
C LYS A 247 4.91 -5.99 1.86
N SER A 248 4.27 -4.83 1.95
CA SER A 248 2.96 -4.67 2.58
C SER A 248 2.16 -3.55 1.93
N HIS A 249 0.89 -3.45 2.32
CA HIS A 249 -0.04 -2.43 1.85
C HIS A 249 -1.05 -2.09 2.95
N CYS A 250 -1.49 -0.85 2.99
CA CYS A 250 -2.54 -0.36 3.87
C CYS A 250 -3.50 0.56 3.11
N ASP A 251 -4.79 0.45 3.41
CA ASP A 251 -5.83 1.40 3.01
C ASP A 251 -6.34 2.17 4.23
N LEU A 252 -6.81 3.40 4.04
CA LEU A 252 -7.57 4.14 5.06
C LEU A 252 -9.02 3.71 5.07
N ILE A 253 -9.56 3.31 6.22
CA ILE A 253 -10.99 3.03 6.38
C ILE A 253 -11.76 4.36 6.42
N VAL A 254 -12.63 4.55 5.44
CA VAL A 254 -13.42 5.78 5.28
C VAL A 254 -14.87 5.66 5.73
N LYS A 255 -15.39 4.44 5.79
CA LYS A 255 -16.77 4.18 6.23
C LYS A 255 -16.89 2.81 6.88
N VAL A 256 -17.67 2.74 7.95
CA VAL A 256 -18.07 1.49 8.59
C VAL A 256 -19.59 1.53 8.82
N ASP A 257 -20.30 0.59 8.20
CA ASP A 257 -21.74 0.41 8.34
C ASP A 257 -21.99 -0.96 8.98
N ARG A 258 -22.12 -0.97 10.31
CA ARG A 258 -22.32 -2.20 11.08
C ARG A 258 -23.67 -2.84 10.80
N ALA A 259 -24.72 -2.04 10.58
CA ALA A 259 -26.05 -2.55 10.27
C ALA A 259 -26.09 -3.30 8.93
N ALA A 260 -25.29 -2.86 7.96
CA ALA A 260 -25.14 -3.53 6.67
C ALA A 260 -23.96 -4.52 6.61
N SER A 261 -23.24 -4.74 7.72
CA SER A 261 -22.00 -5.53 7.81
C SER A 261 -20.99 -5.17 6.71
N LYS A 262 -20.72 -3.88 6.51
CA LYS A 262 -19.83 -3.37 5.47
C LYS A 262 -18.79 -2.42 6.05
N LEU A 263 -17.57 -2.51 5.50
CA LEU A 263 -16.60 -1.44 5.62
C LEU A 263 -16.18 -0.96 4.23
N GLU A 264 -15.75 0.28 4.12
CA GLU A 264 -15.20 0.83 2.89
C GLU A 264 -13.86 1.51 3.20
N SER A 265 -12.87 1.30 2.33
CA SER A 265 -11.53 1.84 2.47
C SER A 265 -11.03 2.45 1.16
N ILE A 266 -10.11 3.41 1.27
CA ILE A 266 -9.44 4.06 0.14
C ILE A 266 -7.93 3.83 0.26
N GLY A 267 -7.35 3.25 -0.78
CA GLY A 267 -5.91 3.01 -0.91
C GLY A 267 -5.35 3.67 -2.17
N GLY A 268 -4.07 4.03 -2.13
CA GLY A 268 -3.33 4.47 -3.31
C GLY A 268 -2.62 3.30 -3.96
N ASN A 269 -2.44 3.33 -5.28
CA ASN A 269 -1.74 2.30 -6.05
C ASN A 269 -2.31 0.88 -5.84
N VAL A 270 -3.64 0.78 -5.75
CA VAL A 270 -4.37 -0.49 -5.83
C VAL A 270 -4.92 -0.55 -7.25
N GLU A 271 -4.47 -1.51 -8.06
CA GLU A 271 -4.76 -1.53 -9.50
C GLU A 271 -4.39 -0.19 -10.15
N GLN A 272 -3.18 0.33 -9.87
CA GLN A 272 -2.63 1.56 -10.46
C GLN A 272 -3.46 2.84 -10.25
N SER A 273 -4.41 2.86 -9.30
CA SER A 273 -5.32 3.98 -9.06
C SER A 273 -5.42 4.38 -7.58
N VAL A 274 -6.11 5.49 -7.30
CA VAL A 274 -6.67 5.77 -5.97
C VAL A 274 -7.99 5.00 -5.89
N THR A 275 -8.01 3.89 -5.17
CA THR A 275 -9.08 2.91 -5.28
C THR A 275 -9.93 2.89 -4.03
N TRP A 276 -11.24 3.00 -4.23
CA TRP A 276 -12.23 2.79 -3.19
C TRP A 276 -12.69 1.34 -3.22
N ARG A 277 -12.50 0.60 -2.13
CA ARG A 277 -12.97 -0.77 -2.00
C ARG A 277 -14.02 -0.92 -0.92
N ARG A 278 -14.91 -1.89 -1.12
CA ARG A 278 -15.87 -2.34 -0.12
C ARG A 278 -15.50 -3.74 0.35
N LEU A 279 -15.43 -3.92 1.66
CA LEU A 279 -15.26 -5.20 2.31
C LEU A 279 -16.51 -5.51 3.16
N MET A 280 -16.59 -6.76 3.60
CA MET A 280 -17.70 -7.28 4.41
C MET A 280 -17.18 -7.56 5.81
N LEU A 281 -18.00 -7.25 6.79
CA LEU A 281 -17.80 -7.61 8.18
C LEU A 281 -18.53 -8.92 8.49
N ASP A 282 -18.09 -9.63 9.51
CA ASP A 282 -18.82 -10.77 10.07
C ASP A 282 -19.89 -10.31 11.07
N ALA A 283 -20.51 -11.27 11.76
CA ALA A 283 -21.57 -11.02 12.73
C ALA A 283 -21.08 -10.26 13.97
N ASP A 284 -19.79 -10.38 14.30
CA ASP A 284 -19.15 -9.67 15.41
C ASP A 284 -18.65 -8.28 15.00
N GLY A 285 -18.75 -7.95 13.71
CA GLY A 285 -18.29 -6.68 13.15
C GLY A 285 -16.79 -6.66 12.83
N HIS A 286 -16.11 -7.80 12.86
CA HIS A 286 -14.71 -7.94 12.42
C HIS A 286 -14.63 -8.14 10.91
N LEU A 287 -13.42 -8.07 10.34
CA LEU A 287 -13.23 -8.37 8.92
C LEU A 287 -13.65 -9.82 8.61
N SER A 288 -14.57 -9.99 7.67
CA SER A 288 -15.05 -11.32 7.27
C SER A 288 -13.93 -12.16 6.67
N THR A 289 -13.82 -13.42 7.11
CA THR A 289 -12.82 -14.39 6.66
C THR A 289 -12.86 -14.67 5.16
N ARG A 290 -13.96 -14.33 4.45
CA ARG A 290 -14.06 -14.44 2.99
C ARG A 290 -12.99 -13.63 2.23
N HIS A 291 -12.47 -12.57 2.86
CA HIS A 291 -11.45 -11.68 2.31
C HIS A 291 -10.03 -12.18 2.59
N LEU A 292 -9.87 -13.32 3.27
CA LEU A 292 -8.57 -13.94 3.47
C LEU A 292 -8.24 -14.85 2.28
N VAL A 293 -7.00 -14.81 1.82
CA VAL A 293 -6.51 -15.73 0.78
C VAL A 293 -6.75 -17.18 1.22
N GLY A 294 -7.28 -18.00 0.31
CA GLY A 294 -7.58 -19.41 0.59
C GLY A 294 -8.96 -19.66 1.21
N ALA A 295 -9.75 -18.62 1.52
CA ALA A 295 -11.11 -18.78 2.04
C ALA A 295 -12.04 -19.60 1.12
N ASN A 296 -11.75 -19.64 -0.20
CA ASN A 296 -12.49 -20.41 -1.21
C ASN A 296 -11.71 -21.66 -1.69
N ALA A 297 -10.59 -22.03 -1.06
CA ALA A 297 -9.72 -23.14 -1.51
C ALA A 297 -10.39 -24.52 -1.47
N ARG A 298 -11.55 -24.64 -0.81
CA ARG A 298 -12.40 -25.84 -0.90
C ARG A 298 -12.95 -26.13 -2.31
N SER A 299 -12.81 -25.23 -3.28
CA SER A 299 -13.33 -25.40 -4.64
C SER A 299 -12.30 -25.88 -5.67
N LEU A 300 -11.00 -25.88 -5.36
CA LEU A 300 -9.95 -26.30 -6.30
C LEU A 300 -9.14 -27.43 -5.66
N GLY A 301 -9.40 -28.66 -6.10
CA GLY A 301 -8.57 -29.81 -5.76
C GLY A 301 -7.13 -29.64 -6.29
N PRO A 302 -6.17 -30.47 -5.82
CA PRO A 302 -4.74 -30.34 -6.15
C PRO A 302 -4.38 -30.46 -7.64
N ASN A 303 -5.33 -30.87 -8.50
CA ASN A 303 -5.18 -30.99 -9.96
C ASN A 303 -6.21 -30.14 -10.74
N GLY A 304 -6.84 -29.14 -10.12
CA GLY A 304 -7.80 -28.28 -10.80
C GLY A 304 -7.17 -27.42 -11.90
N PRO A 305 -7.90 -27.09 -12.99
CA PRO A 305 -7.37 -26.25 -14.06
C PRO A 305 -6.91 -24.90 -13.50
N VAL A 306 -5.87 -24.33 -14.11
CA VAL A 306 -5.49 -22.93 -13.87
C VAL A 306 -6.73 -22.07 -14.08
N CYS A 307 -7.05 -21.18 -13.13
CA CYS A 307 -8.29 -20.41 -13.09
C CYS A 307 -8.66 -19.66 -14.37
N SER A 308 -7.70 -19.45 -15.28
CA SER A 308 -7.93 -18.87 -16.61
C SER A 308 -8.81 -19.74 -17.53
N ALA A 309 -8.96 -21.04 -17.27
CA ALA A 309 -9.69 -21.98 -18.14
C ALA A 309 -11.05 -22.46 -17.59
N ASP A 310 -11.42 -22.08 -16.35
CA ASP A 310 -12.67 -22.50 -15.70
C ASP A 310 -13.66 -21.33 -15.54
N PRO A 311 -14.82 -21.31 -16.24
CA PRO A 311 -15.86 -20.29 -16.06
C PRO A 311 -16.53 -20.32 -14.67
N GLY A 312 -16.35 -21.39 -13.90
CA GLY A 312 -16.72 -21.52 -12.49
C GLY A 312 -15.64 -21.06 -11.51
N CYS A 313 -14.40 -20.83 -11.97
CA CYS A 313 -13.42 -20.17 -11.11
C CYS A 313 -13.91 -18.75 -10.84
N ARG A 314 -14.09 -18.42 -9.55
CA ARG A 314 -14.31 -17.04 -9.15
C ARG A 314 -13.13 -16.23 -9.67
N LYS A 315 -13.38 -15.41 -10.71
CA LYS A 315 -12.50 -14.32 -11.15
C LYS A 315 -11.82 -13.73 -9.92
N SER A 316 -10.50 -13.56 -9.98
CA SER A 316 -9.64 -13.06 -8.89
C SER A 316 -10.36 -12.02 -8.04
N ASP A 317 -10.79 -12.41 -6.84
CA ASP A 317 -11.44 -11.53 -5.88
C ASP A 317 -10.38 -10.57 -5.36
N LEU A 318 -10.39 -9.32 -5.83
CA LEU A 318 -9.38 -8.32 -5.47
C LEU A 318 -9.40 -7.92 -3.99
N ASN A 319 -10.43 -8.34 -3.25
CA ASN A 319 -10.49 -8.15 -1.80
C ASN A 319 -9.83 -9.30 -1.04
N GLN A 320 -9.49 -10.42 -1.69
CA GLN A 320 -8.75 -11.51 -1.07
C GLN A 320 -7.28 -11.14 -0.92
N GLN A 321 -6.89 -10.79 0.30
CA GLN A 321 -5.53 -10.42 0.68
C GLN A 321 -5.12 -11.11 1.98
N TYR A 322 -3.84 -11.04 2.33
CA TYR A 322 -3.32 -11.48 3.61
C TYR A 322 -3.55 -10.43 4.71
N TRP A 323 -4.81 -10.00 4.86
CA TRP A 323 -5.23 -9.04 5.87
C TRP A 323 -4.84 -9.57 7.25
N GLY A 324 -3.96 -8.84 7.93
CA GLY A 324 -3.37 -9.29 9.19
C GLY A 324 -3.39 -8.22 10.29
N LEU A 325 -3.47 -6.95 9.91
CA LEU A 325 -3.38 -5.84 10.85
C LEU A 325 -4.49 -4.82 10.63
N LEU A 326 -4.98 -4.30 11.74
CA LEU A 326 -5.68 -3.03 11.81
C LEU A 326 -4.79 -2.07 12.60
N LEU A 327 -4.32 -0.98 11.99
CA LEU A 327 -3.69 0.11 12.72
C LEU A 327 -4.82 1.03 13.21
N GLN A 328 -5.19 0.86 14.46
CA GLN A 328 -6.28 1.60 15.08
C GLN A 328 -5.79 2.99 15.48
N LEU A 329 -6.49 4.03 15.01
CA LEU A 329 -6.22 5.41 15.39
C LEU A 329 -6.61 5.62 16.86
N ARG A 330 -5.71 6.23 17.64
CA ARG A 330 -5.88 6.46 19.09
C ARG A 330 -6.67 7.72 19.43
#